data_AF-A0A7R7VJB2-F1
#
_entry.id   AF-A0A7R7VJB2-F1
#
_cell.length_a   1.000
_cell.length_b   1.000
_cell.length_c   1.000
_cell.angle_alpha   90.00
_cell.angle_beta   90.00
_cell.angle_gamma   90.00
#
_symmetry.space_group_name_H-M   'P 1'
#
loop_
_entity.id
_entity.type
_entity.pdbx_description
1 polymer ?
#
loop_
_entity_poly.entity_id
_entity_poly.type
_entity_poly.pdbx_seq_one_letter_code
_entity_poly.pdbx_strand_id
1 'polypeptide(L)'
;MVFSCTRCARLGKTCVKSDDSDRCSECVKEGGRSRCVEMKPSYSDAEWRRLVRAQHSIKDEEEALLAKLLRLRKQERLLRERANEFISHEFQAIEELEELEREENRTHEEQGKFQKQGEDVECDAQLASVSNDPSLTQMMNSPSFWENFDSAVAGGIPSPTGGNQSSSQ
;
A
#
# COMPACT_ATOMS: atom_id res chain seq x y z
N MET A 1 52.80 -24.88 -6.59
CA MET A 1 51.95 -26.08 -6.52
C MET A 1 52.83 -27.25 -6.94
N VAL A 2 53.14 -28.19 -6.06
CA VAL A 2 54.07 -29.29 -6.35
C VAL A 2 53.24 -30.48 -6.81
N PHE A 3 53.34 -30.85 -8.09
CA PHE A 3 52.62 -32.01 -8.61
C PHE A 3 53.39 -33.30 -8.29
N SER A 4 52.68 -34.30 -7.79
CA SER A 4 53.25 -35.63 -7.60
C SER A 4 53.50 -36.29 -8.96
N CYS A 5 54.59 -37.05 -9.07
CA CYS A 5 54.83 -37.84 -10.27
C CYS A 5 53.82 -39.00 -10.35
N THR A 6 53.53 -39.48 -11.56
CA THR A 6 52.50 -40.51 -11.80
C THR A 6 52.69 -41.75 -10.93
N ARG A 7 53.94 -42.14 -10.65
CA ARG A 7 54.25 -43.28 -9.80
C ARG A 7 53.93 -43.02 -8.33
N CYS A 8 54.38 -41.89 -7.79
CA CYS A 8 54.15 -41.57 -6.38
C CYS A 8 52.66 -41.33 -6.11
N ALA A 9 51.95 -40.69 -7.05
CA ALA A 9 50.51 -40.55 -7.00
C ALA A 9 49.80 -41.92 -6.94
N ARG A 10 50.16 -42.86 -7.84
CA ARG A 10 49.56 -44.20 -7.87
C ARG A 10 49.86 -45.03 -6.63
N LEU A 11 51.04 -44.86 -6.05
CA LEU A 11 51.49 -45.62 -4.88
C LEU A 11 51.16 -44.93 -3.53
N GLY A 12 50.54 -43.75 -3.56
CA GLY A 12 50.25 -42.96 -2.35
C GLY A 12 51.51 -42.52 -1.58
N LYS A 13 52.64 -42.36 -2.27
CA LYS A 13 53.93 -41.98 -1.67
C LYS A 13 54.15 -40.46 -1.73
N THR A 14 54.93 -39.94 -0.79
CA THR A 14 55.38 -38.53 -0.80
C THR A 14 56.32 -38.29 -1.98
N CYS A 15 55.93 -37.37 -2.87
CA CYS A 15 56.70 -37.02 -4.05
C CYS A 15 57.44 -35.70 -3.81
N VAL A 16 58.71 -35.77 -3.41
CA VAL A 16 59.56 -34.59 -3.22
C VAL A 16 60.63 -34.58 -4.30
N LYS A 17 60.62 -33.54 -5.15
CA LYS A 17 61.59 -33.31 -6.22
C LYS A 17 62.39 -32.05 -5.87
N SER A 18 63.71 -32.13 -5.93
CA SER A 18 64.60 -30.97 -5.83
C SER A 18 64.67 -30.27 -7.19
N ASP A 19 64.90 -28.96 -7.20
CA ASP A 19 64.95 -28.17 -8.45
C ASP A 19 66.06 -28.63 -9.40
N ASP A 20 67.17 -29.15 -8.86
CA ASP A 20 68.32 -29.63 -9.63
C ASP A 20 68.20 -31.08 -10.13
N SER A 21 67.10 -31.78 -9.82
CA SER A 21 66.94 -33.20 -10.18
C SER A 21 65.73 -33.41 -11.07
N ASP A 22 65.90 -34.16 -12.16
CA ASP A 22 64.78 -34.58 -13.01
C ASP A 22 63.85 -35.60 -12.34
N ARG A 23 64.20 -36.11 -11.16
CA ARG A 23 63.49 -37.19 -10.47
C ARG A 23 63.24 -36.87 -9.01
N CYS A 24 62.08 -37.30 -8.51
CA CYS A 24 61.77 -37.23 -7.09
C CYS A 24 62.56 -38.27 -6.27
N SER A 25 62.74 -38.00 -4.98
CA SER A 25 63.50 -38.84 -4.04
C SER A 25 63.07 -40.31 -4.07
N GLU A 26 61.77 -40.60 -4.11
CA GLU A 26 61.23 -41.96 -4.18
C GLU A 26 61.45 -42.66 -5.53
N CYS A 27 61.61 -41.91 -6.62
CA CYS A 27 61.96 -42.47 -7.93
C CYS A 27 63.46 -42.69 -8.08
N VAL A 28 64.29 -41.91 -7.37
CA VAL A 28 65.74 -42.11 -7.30
C VAL A 28 66.08 -43.35 -6.48
N LYS A 29 65.48 -43.52 -5.29
CA LYS A 29 65.69 -44.68 -4.41
C LYS A 29 65.42 -46.04 -5.08
N GLU A 30 64.55 -46.06 -6.08
CA GLU A 30 64.08 -47.28 -6.75
C GLU A 30 64.96 -47.68 -7.95
N GLY A 31 66.14 -47.08 -8.06
CA GLY A 31 67.20 -47.57 -8.94
C GLY A 31 66.84 -47.47 -10.42
N GLY A 32 66.11 -46.44 -10.80
CA GLY A 32 66.04 -46.06 -12.21
C GLY A 32 64.95 -46.70 -13.06
N ARG A 33 64.30 -47.78 -12.60
CA ARG A 33 63.39 -48.61 -13.44
C ARG A 33 62.13 -47.90 -13.94
N SER A 34 61.69 -46.82 -13.28
CA SER A 34 60.47 -46.07 -13.66
C SER A 34 60.78 -44.59 -13.92
N ARG A 35 60.29 -44.05 -15.04
CA ARG A 35 60.43 -42.62 -15.35
C ARG A 35 59.62 -41.80 -14.35
N CYS A 36 60.27 -40.78 -13.76
CA CYS A 36 59.61 -39.83 -12.86
C CYS A 36 58.86 -38.79 -13.72
N VAL A 37 57.73 -39.18 -14.28
CA VAL A 37 56.90 -38.29 -15.09
C VAL A 37 56.02 -37.47 -14.17
N GLU A 38 56.20 -36.15 -14.20
CA GLU A 38 55.31 -35.23 -13.51
C GLU A 38 53.90 -35.35 -14.09
N MET A 39 52.91 -35.47 -13.21
CA MET A 39 51.52 -35.52 -13.65
C MET A 39 51.14 -34.11 -14.08
N LYS A 40 51.12 -33.84 -15.40
CA LYS A 40 50.57 -32.60 -15.92
C LYS A 40 49.09 -32.52 -15.55
N PRO A 41 48.57 -31.34 -15.17
CA PRO A 41 47.15 -31.17 -15.00
C PRO A 41 46.39 -31.64 -16.25
N SER A 42 45.28 -32.33 -16.05
CA SER A 42 44.47 -32.86 -17.16
C SER A 42 43.75 -31.76 -17.95
N TYR A 43 43.72 -30.54 -17.43
CA TYR A 43 43.11 -29.39 -18.07
C TYR A 43 44.14 -28.64 -18.91
N SER A 44 43.73 -28.27 -20.12
CA SER A 44 44.51 -27.38 -20.97
C SER A 44 44.49 -25.94 -20.42
N ASP A 45 45.59 -25.20 -20.63
CA ASP A 45 45.64 -23.76 -20.30
C ASP A 45 44.54 -22.95 -21.02
N ALA A 46 44.03 -23.47 -22.13
CA ALA A 46 42.90 -22.87 -22.84
C ALA A 46 41.58 -23.04 -22.07
N GLU A 47 41.32 -24.22 -21.51
CA GLU A 47 40.15 -24.48 -20.66
C GLU A 47 40.21 -23.67 -19.37
N TRP A 48 41.37 -23.61 -18.72
CA TRP A 48 41.54 -22.78 -17.52
C TRP A 48 41.21 -21.30 -17.80
N ARG A 49 41.74 -20.74 -18.88
CA ARG A 49 41.44 -19.35 -19.27
C ARG A 49 39.98 -19.14 -19.63
N ARG A 50 39.30 -20.12 -20.23
CA ARG A 50 37.85 -20.06 -20.48
C ARG A 50 37.06 -20.01 -19.18
N LEU A 51 37.41 -20.86 -18.21
CA LEU A 51 36.76 -20.87 -16.90
C LEU A 51 36.94 -19.55 -16.15
N VAL A 52 38.16 -19.01 -16.11
CA VAL A 52 38.43 -17.72 -15.45
C VAL A 52 37.64 -16.59 -16.11
N ARG A 53 37.54 -16.54 -17.45
CA ARG A 53 36.73 -15.54 -18.14
C ARG A 53 35.24 -15.70 -17.86
N ALA A 54 34.73 -16.94 -17.86
CA ALA A 54 33.34 -17.20 -17.54
C ALA A 54 33.01 -16.77 -16.10
N GLN A 55 33.91 -17.05 -15.15
CA GLN A 55 33.76 -16.61 -13.76
C GLN A 55 33.70 -15.09 -13.63
N HIS A 56 34.58 -14.35 -14.34
CA HIS A 56 34.53 -12.89 -14.34
C HIS A 56 33.24 -12.37 -14.97
N SER A 57 32.81 -12.92 -16.12
CA SER A 57 31.55 -12.54 -16.77
C SER A 57 30.35 -12.70 -15.83
N ILE A 58 30.27 -13.83 -15.13
CA ILE A 58 29.19 -14.08 -14.16
C ILE A 58 29.21 -13.03 -13.04
N LYS A 59 30.40 -12.68 -12.54
CA LYS A 59 30.53 -11.68 -11.48
C LYS A 59 30.11 -10.29 -11.95
N ASP A 60 30.52 -9.89 -13.14
CA ASP A 60 30.14 -8.60 -13.73
C ASP A 60 28.62 -8.52 -13.95
N GLU A 61 28.00 -9.62 -14.42
CA GLU A 61 26.55 -9.74 -14.55
C GLU A 61 25.82 -9.67 -13.20
N GLU A 62 26.34 -10.34 -12.18
CA GLU A 62 25.81 -10.29 -10.82
C GLU A 62 25.82 -8.87 -10.26
N GLU A 63 26.96 -8.17 -10.37
CA GLU A 63 27.10 -6.78 -9.92
C GLU A 63 26.12 -5.84 -10.66
N ALA A 64 25.96 -6.00 -11.97
CA ALA A 64 25.01 -5.22 -12.76
C ALA A 64 23.54 -5.48 -12.35
N LEU A 65 23.18 -6.73 -12.09
CA LEU A 65 21.83 -7.10 -11.63
C LEU A 65 21.55 -6.56 -10.22
N LEU A 66 22.51 -6.61 -9.32
CA LEU A 66 22.39 -6.05 -7.98
C LEU A 66 22.18 -4.52 -8.03
N ALA A 67 22.93 -3.81 -8.88
CA ALA A 67 22.73 -2.38 -9.08
C ALA A 67 21.31 -2.05 -9.60
N LYS A 68 20.82 -2.85 -10.56
CA LYS A 68 19.45 -2.71 -11.07
C LYS A 68 18.41 -2.97 -9.98
N LEU A 69 18.59 -4.01 -9.17
CA LEU A 69 17.69 -4.35 -8.07
C LEU A 69 17.61 -3.23 -7.02
N LEU A 70 18.75 -2.64 -6.65
CA LEU A 70 18.80 -1.52 -5.71
C LEU A 70 18.05 -0.30 -6.24
N ARG A 71 18.23 0.01 -7.53
CA ARG A 71 17.48 1.11 -8.18
C ARG A 71 15.98 0.85 -8.16
N LEU A 72 15.54 -0.36 -8.50
CA LEU A 72 14.12 -0.73 -8.49
C LEU A 72 13.51 -0.61 -7.10
N ARG A 73 14.20 -1.08 -6.05
CA ARG A 73 13.74 -0.93 -4.66
C ARG A 73 13.61 0.53 -4.24
N LYS A 74 14.51 1.41 -4.70
CA LYS A 74 14.42 2.85 -4.44
C LYS A 74 13.18 3.46 -5.13
N GLN A 75 12.92 3.06 -6.37
CA GLN A 75 11.73 3.52 -7.10
C GLN A 75 10.43 3.04 -6.44
N GLU A 76 10.38 1.77 -6.04
CA GLU A 76 9.24 1.20 -5.32
C GLU A 76 8.94 1.97 -4.02
N ARG A 77 9.98 2.28 -3.23
CA ARG A 77 9.84 3.06 -2.00
C ARG A 77 9.26 4.45 -2.28
N LEU A 78 9.81 5.17 -3.26
CA LEU A 78 9.35 6.51 -3.61
C LEU A 78 7.90 6.49 -4.12
N LEU A 79 7.51 5.48 -4.90
CA LEU A 79 6.13 5.33 -5.34
C LEU A 79 5.18 5.05 -4.18
N ARG A 80 5.61 4.23 -3.22
CA ARG A 80 4.83 3.96 -1.99
C ARG A 80 4.65 5.22 -1.15
N GLU A 81 5.71 6.01 -0.97
CA GLU A 81 5.65 7.29 -0.26
C GLU A 81 4.65 8.24 -0.92
N ARG A 82 4.71 8.42 -2.25
CA ARG A 82 3.73 9.23 -2.98
C ARG A 82 2.31 8.71 -2.90
N ALA A 83 2.12 7.39 -2.97
CA ALA A 83 0.79 6.80 -2.83
C ALA A 83 0.20 7.11 -1.45
N ASN A 84 1.02 7.02 -0.40
CA ASN A 84 0.60 7.39 0.95
C ASN A 84 0.27 8.88 1.06
N GLU A 85 1.07 9.76 0.44
CA GLU A 85 0.78 11.21 0.41
C GLU A 85 -0.58 11.51 -0.23
N PHE A 86 -0.91 10.86 -1.36
CA PHE A 86 -2.22 11.01 -1.99
C PHE A 86 -3.36 10.55 -1.09
N ILE A 87 -3.21 9.38 -0.49
CA ILE A 87 -4.22 8.84 0.44
C ILE A 87 -4.39 9.79 1.64
N SER A 88 -3.30 10.26 2.24
CA SER A 88 -3.36 11.19 3.37
C SER A 88 -4.03 12.52 3.01
N HIS A 89 -3.74 13.06 1.83
CA HIS A 89 -4.41 14.28 1.35
C HIS A 89 -5.91 14.06 1.12
N GLU A 90 -6.30 12.93 0.54
CA GLU A 90 -7.71 12.57 0.35
C GLU A 90 -8.45 12.42 1.69
N PHE A 91 -7.84 11.77 2.69
CA PHE A 91 -8.41 11.68 4.03
C PHE A 91 -8.55 13.05 4.69
N GLN A 92 -7.54 13.90 4.60
CA GLN A 92 -7.59 15.24 5.17
C GLN A 92 -8.70 16.09 4.53
N ALA A 93 -8.89 15.98 3.21
CA ALA A 93 -9.96 16.67 2.51
C ALA A 93 -11.35 16.18 2.96
N ILE A 94 -11.51 14.88 3.21
CA ILE A 94 -12.76 14.32 3.75
C ILE A 94 -13.00 14.83 5.17
N GLU A 95 -11.99 14.82 6.04
CA GLU A 95 -12.10 15.33 7.41
C GLU A 95 -12.50 16.82 7.45
N GLU A 96 -11.96 17.64 6.53
CA GLU A 96 -12.34 19.06 6.40
C GLU A 96 -13.81 19.23 5.99
N LEU A 97 -14.30 18.42 5.03
CA LEU A 97 -15.69 18.45 4.62
C LEU A 97 -16.63 18.02 5.75
N GLU A 98 -16.27 16.99 6.52
CA GLU A 98 -17.04 16.55 7.69
C GLU A 98 -17.09 17.63 8.79
N GLU A 99 -16.00 18.40 8.99
CA GLU A 99 -16.01 19.54 9.92
C GLU A 99 -16.94 20.65 9.45
N LEU A 100 -16.90 20.98 8.16
CA LEU A 100 -17.79 21.99 7.57
C LEU A 100 -19.26 21.60 7.70
N GLU A 101 -19.61 20.33 7.40
CA GLU A 101 -20.98 19.83 7.58
C GLU A 101 -21.42 19.88 9.05
N ARG A 102 -20.52 19.53 9.98
CA ARG A 102 -20.82 19.62 11.43
C ARG A 102 -21.00 21.06 11.90
N GLU A 103 -20.28 22.02 11.34
CA GLU A 103 -20.46 23.43 11.65
C GLU A 103 -21.77 23.98 11.05
N GLU A 104 -22.08 23.65 9.79
CA GLU A 104 -23.34 24.04 9.15
C GLU A 104 -24.54 23.52 9.96
N ASN A 105 -24.53 22.24 10.33
CA ASN A 105 -25.60 21.65 11.15
C ASN A 105 -25.74 22.37 12.49
N ARG A 106 -24.64 22.72 13.17
CA ARG A 106 -24.68 23.50 14.42
C ARG A 106 -25.33 24.87 14.20
N THR A 107 -24.95 25.59 13.16
CA THR A 107 -25.54 26.92 12.87
C THR A 107 -27.02 26.83 12.49
N HIS A 108 -27.41 25.80 11.72
CA HIS A 108 -28.81 25.58 11.34
C HIS A 108 -29.67 25.21 12.55
N GLU A 109 -29.15 24.38 13.47
CA GLU A 109 -29.82 24.08 14.74
C GLU A 109 -30.00 25.33 15.61
N GLU A 110 -28.99 26.20 15.68
CA GLU A 110 -29.08 27.46 16.42
C GLU A 110 -30.09 28.43 15.79
N GLN A 111 -30.08 28.60 14.46
CA GLN A 111 -31.07 29.41 13.75
C GLN A 111 -32.48 28.87 13.91
N GLY A 112 -32.68 27.55 13.84
CA GLY A 112 -33.97 26.90 14.09
C GLY A 112 -34.47 27.11 15.53
N LYS A 113 -33.58 27.17 16.52
CA LYS A 113 -33.95 27.51 17.90
C LYS A 113 -34.35 28.99 18.05
N PHE A 114 -33.66 29.91 17.37
CA PHE A 114 -34.02 31.33 17.35
C PHE A 114 -35.34 31.59 16.64
N GLN A 115 -35.60 30.92 15.52
CA GLN A 115 -36.89 31.02 14.82
C GLN A 115 -38.03 30.43 15.65
N LYS A 116 -37.85 29.26 16.28
CA LYS A 116 -38.85 28.72 17.21
C LYS A 116 -39.12 29.64 18.39
N GLN A 117 -38.10 30.25 19.01
CA GLN A 117 -38.32 31.22 20.08
C GLN A 117 -39.03 32.50 19.59
N GLY A 118 -38.73 32.96 18.37
CA GLY A 118 -39.44 34.08 17.75
C GLY A 118 -40.89 33.76 17.43
N GLU A 119 -41.16 32.58 16.88
CA GLU A 119 -42.50 32.07 16.59
C GLU A 119 -43.30 31.78 17.86
N ASP A 120 -42.68 31.28 18.93
CA ASP A 120 -43.34 31.08 20.23
C ASP A 120 -43.73 32.43 20.86
N VAL A 121 -42.85 33.45 20.78
CA VAL A 121 -43.12 34.81 21.29
C VAL A 121 -44.14 35.55 20.42
N GLU A 122 -44.12 35.36 19.11
CA GLU A 122 -45.09 35.94 18.18
C GLU A 122 -46.45 35.23 18.27
N CYS A 123 -46.48 33.90 18.48
CA CYS A 123 -47.70 33.18 18.80
C CYS A 123 -48.29 33.63 20.14
N ASP A 124 -47.49 33.84 21.19
CA ASP A 124 -47.96 34.35 22.48
C ASP A 124 -48.46 35.80 22.38
N ALA A 125 -47.79 36.65 21.59
CA ALA A 125 -48.23 38.03 21.36
C ALA A 125 -49.51 38.11 20.52
N GLN A 126 -49.63 37.26 19.48
CA GLN A 126 -50.85 37.15 18.68
C GLN A 126 -52.00 36.55 19.50
N LEU A 127 -51.75 35.51 20.32
CA LEU A 127 -52.72 34.95 21.28
C LEU A 127 -53.17 35.98 22.32
N ALA A 128 -52.26 36.79 22.85
CA ALA A 128 -52.59 37.88 23.77
C ALA A 128 -53.42 38.99 23.10
N SER A 129 -53.20 39.25 21.80
CA SER A 129 -54.02 40.22 21.05
C SER A 129 -55.42 39.69 20.71
N VAL A 130 -55.53 38.39 20.38
CA VAL A 130 -56.79 37.70 20.07
C VAL A 130 -57.61 37.40 21.34
N SER A 131 -56.95 37.19 22.48
CA SER A 131 -57.57 36.98 23.79
C SER A 131 -58.35 38.21 24.30
N ASN A 132 -58.11 39.39 23.75
CA ASN A 132 -58.77 40.63 24.16
C ASN A 132 -59.99 40.98 23.29
N ASP A 133 -60.35 40.14 22.31
CA ASP A 133 -61.59 40.30 21.53
C ASP A 133 -62.72 39.40 22.11
N PRO A 134 -63.69 39.97 22.86
CA PRO A 134 -64.72 39.20 23.55
C PRO A 134 -65.64 38.40 22.61
N SER A 135 -65.72 38.76 21.32
CA SER A 135 -66.52 38.01 20.34
C SER A 135 -65.83 36.72 19.87
N LEU A 136 -64.50 36.71 19.86
CA LEU A 136 -63.70 35.60 19.35
C LEU A 136 -63.47 34.56 20.45
N THR A 137 -63.31 35.00 21.70
CA THR A 137 -63.26 34.12 22.88
C THR A 137 -64.55 33.35 23.09
N GLN A 138 -65.70 33.93 22.75
CA GLN A 138 -67.00 33.26 22.84
C GLN A 138 -67.16 32.13 21.80
N MET A 139 -66.49 32.27 20.65
CA MET A 139 -66.51 31.29 19.56
C MET A 139 -65.59 30.10 19.86
N MET A 140 -64.39 30.33 20.41
CA MET A 140 -63.43 29.27 20.77
C MET A 140 -63.87 28.40 21.96
N ASN A 141 -64.75 28.92 22.81
CA ASN A 141 -65.34 28.18 23.93
C ASN A 141 -66.59 27.36 23.51
N SER A 142 -66.95 27.35 22.22
CA SER A 142 -68.06 26.56 21.70
C SER A 142 -67.57 25.15 21.28
N PRO A 143 -68.13 24.05 21.83
CA PRO A 143 -67.67 22.68 21.54
C PRO A 143 -67.70 22.30 20.05
N SER A 144 -68.64 22.86 19.29
CA SER A 144 -68.83 22.58 17.86
C SER A 144 -67.77 23.23 16.95
N PHE A 145 -66.98 24.18 17.46
CA PHE A 145 -65.88 24.78 16.69
C PHE A 145 -64.72 23.79 16.49
N TRP A 146 -64.35 23.04 17.53
CA TRP A 146 -63.23 22.08 17.49
C TRP A 146 -63.59 20.79 16.72
N GLU A 147 -64.86 20.34 16.77
CA GLU A 147 -65.32 19.17 15.99
C GLU A 147 -65.15 19.36 14.47
N ASN A 148 -65.27 20.59 13.98
CA ASN A 148 -65.14 20.92 12.57
C ASN A 148 -63.66 21.07 12.14
N PHE A 149 -62.79 21.46 13.07
CA PHE A 149 -61.35 21.60 12.83
C PHE A 149 -60.64 20.23 12.76
N ASP A 150 -61.00 19.30 13.66
CA ASP A 150 -60.47 17.92 13.64
C ASP A 150 -60.85 17.16 12.35
N SER A 151 -62.01 17.47 11.76
CA SER A 151 -62.42 16.89 10.47
C SER A 151 -61.58 17.39 9.29
N ALA A 152 -60.96 18.56 9.37
CA ALA A 152 -60.18 19.15 8.27
C ALA A 152 -58.72 18.65 8.23
N VAL A 153 -58.13 18.29 9.36
CA VAL A 153 -56.74 17.79 9.44
C VAL A 153 -56.62 16.29 9.10
N ALA A 154 -57.72 15.53 9.17
CA ALA A 154 -57.76 14.13 8.76
C ALA A 154 -57.67 13.94 7.22
N GLY A 155 -57.76 15.01 6.43
CA GLY A 155 -57.53 15.00 4.98
C GLY A 155 -56.05 15.11 4.64
N GLY A 156 -55.34 13.99 4.64
CA GLY A 156 -53.88 13.91 4.50
C GLY A 156 -53.25 14.69 3.33
N ILE A 157 -52.00 15.11 3.55
CA ILE A 157 -51.11 15.75 2.57
C ILE A 157 -50.95 14.82 1.35
N PRO A 158 -51.25 15.26 0.11
CA PRO A 158 -50.96 14.46 -1.06
C PRO A 158 -49.43 14.36 -1.26
N SER A 159 -48.91 13.13 -1.24
CA SER A 159 -47.51 12.83 -1.57
C SER A 159 -47.19 13.17 -3.04
N PRO A 160 -46.03 13.77 -3.35
CA PRO A 160 -45.62 14.02 -4.73
C PRO A 160 -45.18 12.69 -5.36
N THR A 161 -46.08 12.06 -6.12
CA THR A 161 -45.72 10.91 -6.97
C THR A 161 -45.19 11.44 -8.30
N GLY A 162 -43.90 11.74 -8.35
CA GLY A 162 -43.17 12.03 -9.59
C GLY A 162 -42.61 10.74 -10.20
N GLY A 163 -43.41 10.04 -11.00
CA GLY A 163 -42.97 8.89 -11.78
C GLY A 163 -42.22 9.33 -13.04
N ASN A 164 -40.91 9.15 -13.09
CA ASN A 164 -40.15 9.19 -14.33
C ASN A 164 -40.17 7.80 -14.98
N GLN A 165 -40.94 7.68 -16.06
CA GLN A 165 -40.93 6.54 -16.95
C GLN A 165 -39.71 6.63 -17.88
N SER A 166 -39.00 5.51 -17.98
CA SER A 166 -37.96 5.22 -18.96
C SER A 166 -38.43 5.51 -20.39
N SER A 167 -37.58 6.16 -21.19
CA SER A 167 -37.61 6.03 -22.65
C SER A 167 -36.32 5.36 -23.09
N SER A 168 -36.45 4.11 -23.48
CA SER A 168 -35.49 3.41 -24.34
C SER A 168 -35.70 3.87 -25.77
N GLN A 169 -34.64 4.34 -26.42
CA GLN A 169 -34.41 4.18 -27.86
C GLN A 169 -32.91 4.31 -28.14
#